data_AF-A0A7K5KLB6-F1
#
_entry.id   AF-A0A7K5KLB6-F1
#
_cell.length_a   1.000
_cell.length_b   1.000
_cell.length_c   1.000
_cell.angle_alpha   90.00
_cell.angle_beta   90.00
_cell.angle_gamma   90.00
#
_symmetry.space_group_name_H-M   'P 1'
#
loop_
_entity.id
_entity.type
_entity.pdbx_description
1 polymer ?
#
loop_
_entity_poly.entity_id
_entity_poly.type
_entity_poly.pdbx_seq_one_letter_code
_entity_poly.pdbx_strand_id
1 'polypeptide(L)'
;MAPLSRLCLCLCLPLLLPPPAAPAPAPAPAPRTDWAACRILSRDLSRLLAAVREPHPVLEEMQLSEEDPQNWPPRIRCSDACDPPTLDTNNTRCLHRILQALQHYRDLLGSDIFREQPQPQLETTMDQLLDLVQVRGRAGAPRGTQAP
;
A
#
# COMPACT_ATOMS: atom_id res chain seq x y z
N MET A 1 -33.17 -67.46 -6.74
CA MET A 1 -33.87 -66.16 -6.80
C MET A 1 -33.04 -65.17 -6.03
N ALA A 2 -32.75 -64.01 -6.62
CA ALA A 2 -31.72 -63.08 -6.19
C ALA A 2 -32.34 -61.78 -5.63
N PRO A 3 -32.51 -61.64 -4.30
CA PRO A 3 -32.98 -60.36 -3.74
C PRO A 3 -31.92 -59.62 -2.91
N LEU A 4 -30.90 -60.29 -2.37
CA LEU A 4 -30.00 -59.70 -1.37
C LEU A 4 -28.92 -58.77 -1.96
N SER A 5 -28.47 -59.02 -3.18
CA SER A 5 -27.43 -58.20 -3.85
C SER A 5 -27.93 -56.81 -4.27
N ARG A 6 -29.24 -56.68 -4.57
CA ARG A 6 -29.84 -55.40 -4.99
C ARG A 6 -30.06 -54.44 -3.82
N LEU A 7 -30.38 -54.96 -2.63
CA LEU A 7 -30.57 -54.15 -1.42
C LEU A 7 -29.27 -53.49 -0.93
N CYS A 8 -28.14 -54.19 -1.06
CA CYS A 8 -26.84 -53.64 -0.64
C CYS A 8 -26.40 -52.48 -1.54
N LEU A 9 -26.62 -52.60 -2.86
CA LEU A 9 -26.27 -51.56 -3.83
C LEU A 9 -27.12 -50.28 -3.67
N CYS A 10 -28.39 -50.41 -3.25
CA CYS A 10 -29.26 -49.25 -2.99
C CYS A 10 -28.94 -48.51 -1.69
N LEU A 11 -28.38 -49.19 -0.68
CA LEU A 11 -28.01 -48.59 0.61
C LEU A 11 -26.66 -47.86 0.58
N CYS A 12 -25.78 -48.17 -0.38
CA CYS A 12 -24.48 -47.52 -0.53
C CYS A 12 -24.51 -46.28 -1.44
N LEU A 13 -25.55 -46.10 -2.26
CA LEU A 13 -25.68 -44.97 -3.19
C LEU A 13 -25.75 -43.57 -2.53
N PRO A 14 -26.40 -43.37 -1.37
CA PRO A 14 -26.45 -42.04 -0.75
C PRO A 14 -25.13 -41.61 -0.07
N LEU A 15 -24.17 -42.52 0.08
CA LEU A 15 -22.86 -42.26 0.71
C LEU A 15 -21.78 -41.75 -0.26
N LEU A 16 -22.03 -41.83 -1.57
CA LEU A 16 -21.12 -41.33 -2.60
C LEU A 16 -21.47 -39.91 -3.09
N LEU A 17 -22.54 -39.30 -2.60
CA LEU A 17 -22.94 -37.97 -3.04
C LEU A 17 -22.06 -36.92 -2.34
N PRO A 18 -21.21 -36.18 -3.07
CA PRO A 18 -20.41 -35.12 -2.46
C PRO A 18 -21.35 -34.08 -1.85
N PRO A 19 -21.05 -33.55 -0.65
CA PRO A 19 -21.86 -32.51 -0.05
C PRO A 19 -21.97 -31.33 -1.02
N PRO A 20 -23.14 -30.67 -1.11
CA PRO A 20 -23.28 -29.48 -1.95
C PRO A 20 -22.19 -28.49 -1.53
N ALA A 21 -21.34 -28.13 -2.49
CA ALA A 21 -20.24 -27.20 -2.27
C ALA A 21 -20.83 -25.94 -1.64
N ALA A 22 -20.42 -25.65 -0.40
CA ALA A 22 -20.81 -24.42 0.27
C ALA A 22 -20.47 -23.26 -0.68
N PRO A 23 -21.38 -22.28 -0.86
CA PRO A 23 -21.09 -21.12 -1.68
C PRO A 23 -19.78 -20.51 -1.18
N ALA A 24 -18.80 -20.39 -2.09
CA ALA A 24 -17.52 -19.78 -1.77
C ALA A 24 -17.80 -18.43 -1.08
N PRO A 25 -17.13 -18.12 0.05
CA PRO A 25 -17.34 -16.86 0.73
C PRO A 25 -17.15 -15.73 -0.29
N ALA A 26 -18.18 -14.89 -0.43
CA ALA A 26 -18.11 -13.73 -1.31
C ALA A 26 -16.83 -12.95 -0.98
N PRO A 27 -16.07 -12.48 -1.98
CA PRO A 27 -14.84 -11.75 -1.72
C PRO A 27 -15.15 -10.60 -0.78
N ALA A 28 -14.47 -10.59 0.38
CA ALA A 28 -14.60 -9.51 1.34
C ALA A 28 -14.35 -8.19 0.60
N PRO A 29 -15.16 -7.14 0.87
CA PRO A 29 -14.94 -5.84 0.25
C PRO A 29 -13.48 -5.44 0.49
N ALA A 30 -12.76 -5.13 -0.58
CA ALA A 30 -11.37 -4.74 -0.50
C ALA A 30 -11.23 -3.63 0.55
N PRO A 31 -10.24 -3.71 1.45
CA PRO A 31 -10.08 -2.71 2.50
C PRO A 31 -10.02 -1.33 1.85
N ARG A 32 -10.99 -0.48 2.19
CA ARG A 32 -11.04 0.89 1.69
C ARG A 32 -9.98 1.69 2.40
N THR A 33 -9.27 2.54 1.65
CA THR A 33 -8.36 3.53 2.22
C THR A 33 -9.13 4.40 3.21
N ASP A 34 -8.63 4.50 4.44
CA ASP A 34 -9.11 5.49 5.40
C ASP A 34 -8.56 6.88 5.03
N TRP A 35 -9.26 7.53 4.10
CA TRP A 35 -8.88 8.86 3.62
C TRP A 35 -8.90 9.92 4.73
N ALA A 36 -9.72 9.75 5.77
CA ALA A 36 -9.78 10.69 6.88
C ALA A 36 -8.49 10.60 7.70
N ALA A 37 -8.07 9.38 8.06
CA ALA A 37 -6.82 9.15 8.75
C ALA A 37 -5.60 9.57 7.91
N CYS A 38 -5.55 9.22 6.61
CA CYS A 38 -4.50 9.69 5.70
C CYS A 38 -4.40 11.23 5.64
N ARG A 39 -5.55 11.92 5.65
CA ARG A 39 -5.59 13.39 5.63
C ARG A 39 -5.06 13.99 6.93
N ILE A 40 -5.42 13.41 8.07
CA ILE A 40 -4.96 13.87 9.39
C ILE A 40 -3.43 13.72 9.47
N LEU A 41 -2.92 12.51 9.22
CA LEU A 41 -1.49 12.24 9.32
C LEU A 41 -0.65 12.99 8.28
N SER A 42 -1.12 13.13 7.04
CA SER A 42 -0.39 13.93 6.04
C SER A 42 -0.34 15.42 6.41
N ARG A 43 -1.37 15.95 7.08
CA ARG A 43 -1.38 17.31 7.59
C ARG A 43 -0.48 17.49 8.82
N ASP A 44 -0.38 16.47 9.66
CA ASP A 44 0.54 16.44 10.80
C ASP A 44 1.99 16.39 10.32
N LEU A 45 2.28 15.51 9.37
CA LEU A 45 3.57 15.43 8.69
C LEU A 45 3.98 16.77 8.10
N SER A 46 3.09 17.44 7.38
CA SER A 46 3.35 18.77 6.80
C SER A 46 3.67 19.81 7.88
N ARG A 47 3.00 19.76 9.03
CA ARG A 47 3.27 20.67 10.16
C ARG A 47 4.62 20.39 10.81
N LEU A 48 4.99 19.13 10.99
CA LEU A 48 6.29 18.74 11.54
C LEU A 48 7.42 19.21 10.61
N LEU A 49 7.30 18.98 9.31
CA LEU A 49 8.28 19.43 8.32
C LEU A 49 8.43 20.96 8.29
N ALA A 50 7.35 21.71 8.50
CA ALA A 50 7.42 23.16 8.59
C ALA A 50 8.20 23.64 9.83
N ALA A 51 8.17 22.89 10.93
CA ALA A 51 8.96 23.18 12.13
C ALA A 51 10.44 22.81 11.97
N VAL A 52 10.76 21.80 11.13
CA VAL A 52 12.13 21.38 10.82
C VAL A 52 12.81 22.31 9.79
N ARG A 53 12.02 23.10 9.04
CA ARG A 53 12.54 24.17 8.17
C ARG A 53 13.17 25.29 9.00
N GLU A 54 14.39 25.06 9.48
CA GLU A 54 15.33 26.15 9.69
C GLU A 54 15.50 26.86 8.34
N PRO A 55 15.36 28.19 8.24
CA PRO A 55 15.67 28.93 7.03
C PRO A 55 17.17 28.84 6.80
N HIS A 56 17.63 27.77 6.15
CA HIS A 56 19.02 27.60 5.77
C HIS A 56 19.28 28.45 4.52
N PRO A 57 20.03 29.58 4.62
CA PRO A 57 20.38 30.41 3.47
C PRO A 57 21.20 29.62 2.42
N VAL A 58 21.78 28.48 2.80
CA VAL A 58 22.50 27.55 1.92
C VAL A 58 21.63 26.97 0.80
N LEU A 59 20.32 26.79 1.01
CA LEU A 59 19.43 26.30 -0.06
C LEU A 59 19.09 27.39 -1.10
N GLU A 60 19.31 28.66 -0.76
CA GLU A 60 19.03 29.81 -1.65
C GLU A 60 20.18 30.05 -2.65
N GLU A 61 21.41 29.65 -2.29
CA GLU A 61 22.62 29.75 -3.13
C GLU A 61 23.08 28.43 -3.75
N MET A 62 22.42 27.31 -3.44
CA MET A 62 22.75 26.02 -4.04
C MET A 62 22.37 26.06 -5.52
N GLN A 63 23.34 26.45 -6.37
CA GLN A 63 23.28 26.17 -7.80
C GLN A 63 23.07 24.67 -7.93
N LEU A 64 21.84 24.29 -8.26
CA LEU A 64 21.50 22.94 -8.66
C LEU A 64 22.33 22.66 -9.89
N SER A 65 23.53 22.10 -9.71
CA SER A 65 24.25 21.44 -10.77
C SER A 65 23.23 20.51 -11.45
N GLU A 66 23.26 20.41 -12.77
CA GLU A 66 22.38 19.49 -13.52
C GLU A 66 22.68 18.05 -13.09
N GLU A 67 22.12 17.67 -11.96
CA GLU A 67 22.24 16.35 -11.39
C GLU A 67 21.38 15.46 -12.26
N ASP A 68 21.95 14.33 -12.70
CA ASP A 68 21.26 13.36 -13.53
C ASP A 68 19.87 13.09 -12.94
N PRO A 69 18.78 13.27 -13.71
CA PRO A 69 17.42 12.98 -13.25
C PRO A 69 17.24 11.57 -12.66
N GLN A 70 18.12 10.62 -12.98
CA GLN A 70 18.13 9.29 -12.37
C GLN A 70 18.49 9.29 -10.88
N ASN A 71 19.27 10.27 -10.41
CA ASN A 71 19.71 10.37 -9.02
C ASN A 71 18.74 11.14 -8.14
N TRP A 72 17.69 11.74 -8.71
CA TRP A 72 16.74 12.53 -7.94
C TRP A 72 15.96 11.65 -6.96
N PRO A 73 15.75 12.14 -5.72
CA PRO A 73 14.82 11.51 -4.78
C PRO A 73 13.45 11.26 -5.44
N PRO A 74 12.71 10.23 -5.03
CA PRO A 74 11.41 9.91 -5.61
C PRO A 74 10.42 11.07 -5.47
N ARG A 75 9.95 11.58 -6.60
CA ARG A 75 8.93 12.65 -6.70
C ARG A 75 7.62 12.14 -7.28
N ILE A 76 6.50 12.73 -6.90
CA ILE A 76 5.23 12.52 -7.60
C ILE A 76 5.32 13.23 -8.95
N ARG A 77 5.25 12.48 -10.05
CA ARG A 77 5.32 12.96 -11.42
C ARG A 77 3.92 13.15 -12.01
N CYS A 78 3.81 13.92 -13.09
CA CYS A 78 2.58 14.08 -13.83
C CYS A 78 1.99 12.75 -14.34
N SER A 79 2.84 11.73 -14.56
CA SER A 79 2.44 10.39 -15.01
C SER A 79 1.82 9.50 -13.92
N ASP A 80 1.94 9.91 -12.65
CA ASP A 80 1.63 9.05 -11.51
C ASP A 80 0.15 9.06 -11.12
N ALA A 81 -0.70 9.75 -11.90
CA ALA A 81 -2.16 9.75 -11.76
C ALA A 81 -2.64 10.26 -10.39
N CYS A 82 -1.91 11.21 -9.81
CA CYS A 82 -2.26 11.89 -8.57
C CYS A 82 -3.08 13.17 -8.80
N ASP A 83 -3.56 13.40 -10.02
CA ASP A 83 -4.51 14.46 -10.34
C ASP A 83 -5.92 14.12 -9.83
N PRO A 84 -6.73 15.13 -9.44
CA PRO A 84 -8.06 14.90 -8.87
C PRO A 84 -8.97 13.94 -9.65
N PRO A 85 -9.14 14.06 -11.00
CA PRO A 85 -10.06 13.18 -11.70
C PRO A 85 -9.60 11.71 -11.71
N THR A 86 -8.29 11.46 -11.72
CA THR A 86 -7.77 10.09 -11.65
C THR A 86 -7.82 9.51 -10.24
N LEU A 87 -7.67 10.32 -9.20
CA LEU A 87 -7.79 9.87 -7.81
C LEU A 87 -9.20 9.36 -7.46
N ASP A 88 -10.24 9.99 -8.00
CA ASP A 88 -11.64 9.59 -7.78
C ASP A 88 -11.98 8.25 -8.44
N THR A 89 -11.35 7.95 -9.57
CA THR A 89 -11.65 6.77 -10.40
C THR A 89 -10.70 5.61 -10.13
N ASN A 90 -9.38 5.86 -10.11
CA ASN A 90 -8.35 4.86 -9.84
C ASN A 90 -7.09 5.49 -9.21
N ASN A 91 -7.07 5.57 -7.89
CA ASN A 91 -5.94 6.06 -7.11
C ASN A 91 -4.80 5.04 -6.91
N THR A 92 -4.86 3.83 -7.47
CA THR A 92 -3.89 2.76 -7.16
C THR A 92 -2.46 3.18 -7.52
N ARG A 93 -2.27 3.71 -8.74
CA ARG A 93 -0.96 4.18 -9.21
C ARG A 93 -0.42 5.31 -8.33
N CYS A 94 -1.27 6.28 -7.99
CA CYS A 94 -0.87 7.39 -7.14
C CYS A 94 -0.46 6.90 -5.75
N LEU A 95 -1.25 6.02 -5.13
CA LEU A 95 -0.94 5.48 -3.80
C LEU A 95 0.34 4.63 -3.80
N HIS A 96 0.60 3.85 -4.85
CA HIS A 96 1.88 3.15 -4.99
C HIS A 96 3.05 4.12 -5.06
N ARG A 97 2.90 5.25 -5.79
CA ARG A 97 3.95 6.27 -5.85
C ARG A 97 4.18 6.94 -4.50
N ILE A 98 3.10 7.29 -3.79
CA ILE A 98 3.17 7.86 -2.44
C ILE A 98 3.86 6.89 -1.49
N LEU A 99 3.52 5.60 -1.54
CA LEU A 99 4.16 4.57 -0.72
C LEU A 99 5.67 4.50 -0.98
N GLN A 100 6.09 4.48 -2.25
CA GLN A 100 7.50 4.47 -2.62
C GLN A 100 8.25 5.70 -2.08
N ALA A 101 7.66 6.89 -2.23
CA ALA A 101 8.29 8.12 -1.76
C ALA A 101 8.38 8.17 -0.22
N LEU A 102 7.31 7.82 0.48
CA LEU A 102 7.29 7.77 1.95
C LEU A 102 8.32 6.78 2.49
N GLN A 103 8.43 5.59 1.89
CA GLN A 103 9.40 4.59 2.32
C GLN A 103 10.83 5.11 2.17
N HIS A 104 11.16 5.69 1.02
CA HIS A 104 12.47 6.26 0.77
C HIS A 104 12.85 7.33 1.81
N TYR A 105 11.96 8.27 2.11
CA TYR A 105 12.24 9.31 3.09
C TYR A 105 12.26 8.77 4.52
N ARG A 106 11.51 7.71 4.83
CA ARG A 106 11.57 7.05 6.14
C ARG A 106 12.92 6.38 6.35
N ASP A 107 13.42 5.69 5.33
CA ASP A 107 14.74 5.07 5.33
C ASP A 107 15.84 6.14 5.45
N LEU A 108 15.68 7.27 4.76
CA LEU A 108 16.59 8.42 4.87
C LEU A 108 16.62 8.99 6.29
N LEU A 109 15.47 9.16 6.95
CA LEU A 109 15.40 9.61 8.34
C LEU A 109 16.04 8.61 9.31
N GLY A 110 15.99 7.31 9.01
CA GLY A 110 16.65 6.26 9.77
C GLY A 110 18.14 6.06 9.46
N SER A 111 18.69 6.81 8.49
CA SER A 111 20.09 6.73 8.10
C SER A 111 21.00 7.45 9.09
N ASP A 112 22.31 7.28 8.89
CA ASP A 112 23.35 7.98 9.64
C ASP A 112 23.32 9.50 9.45
N ILE A 113 22.67 10.01 8.40
CA ILE A 113 22.52 11.45 8.12
C ILE A 113 21.83 12.18 9.29
N PHE A 114 20.81 11.57 9.89
CA PHE A 114 20.03 12.18 10.97
C PHE A 114 20.46 11.70 12.36
N ARG A 115 21.57 10.96 12.47
CA ARG A 115 22.01 10.35 13.73
C ARG A 115 22.24 11.35 14.85
N GLU A 116 22.83 12.50 14.53
CA GLU A 116 23.13 13.57 15.50
C GLU A 116 21.91 14.42 15.85
N GLN A 117 20.86 14.40 15.01
CA GLN A 117 19.62 15.14 15.21
C GLN A 117 18.40 14.28 14.86
N PRO A 118 18.09 13.28 15.69
CA PRO A 118 16.98 12.36 15.43
C PRO A 118 15.64 13.10 15.45
N GLN A 119 14.69 12.64 14.64
CA GLN A 119 13.37 13.26 14.48
C GLN A 119 12.25 12.26 14.84
N PRO A 120 12.14 11.81 16.11
CA PRO A 120 11.30 10.67 16.48
C PRO A 120 9.81 10.88 16.18
N GLN A 121 9.32 12.12 16.30
CA GLN A 121 7.92 12.42 15.98
C GLN A 121 7.66 12.36 14.47
N LEU A 122 8.61 12.86 13.66
CA LEU A 122 8.52 12.80 12.20
C LEU A 122 8.53 11.35 11.72
N GLU A 123 9.45 10.55 12.26
CA GLU A 123 9.56 9.12 12.01
C GLU A 123 8.25 8.38 12.33
N THR A 124 7.71 8.59 13.54
CA THR A 124 6.47 7.94 13.98
C THR A 124 5.29 8.31 13.08
N THR A 125 5.14 9.59 12.72
CA THR A 125 4.06 10.03 11.83
C THR A 125 4.22 9.45 10.42
N MET A 126 5.44 9.31 9.92
CA MET A 126 5.70 8.65 8.64
C MET A 126 5.38 7.15 8.68
N ASP A 127 5.75 6.45 9.73
CA ASP A 127 5.44 5.02 9.92
C ASP A 127 3.92 4.77 9.95
N GLN A 128 3.18 5.59 10.70
CA GLN A 128 1.71 5.50 10.75
C GLN A 128 1.06 5.77 9.38
N LEU A 129 1.59 6.73 8.61
CA LEU A 129 1.07 7.04 7.28
C LEU A 129 1.40 5.91 6.28
N LEU A 130 2.60 5.33 6.38
CA LEU A 130 3.00 4.17 5.58
C LEU A 130 2.06 2.98 5.76
N ASP A 131 1.69 2.66 7.00
CA ASP A 131 0.78 1.55 7.31
C ASP A 131 -0.59 1.74 6.64
N LEU A 132 -1.15 2.95 6.71
CA LEU A 132 -2.45 3.25 6.09
C LEU A 132 -2.41 3.15 4.56
N VAL A 133 -1.33 3.61 3.93
CA VAL A 133 -1.19 3.56 2.46
C VAL A 133 -0.88 2.14 1.98
N GLN A 134 -0.07 1.38 2.72
CA GLN A 134 0.38 0.03 2.35
C GLN A 134 -0.76 -0.99 2.29
N VAL A 135 -1.78 -0.87 3.16
CA VAL A 135 -2.98 -1.74 3.15
C VAL A 135 -3.62 -1.79 1.75
N ARG A 136 -3.58 -0.70 0.98
CA ARG A 136 -4.10 -0.68 -0.39
C ARG A 136 -3.06 -1.06 -1.44
N GLY A 137 -1.79 -0.72 -1.25
CA GLY A 137 -0.71 -1.14 -2.16
C GLY A 137 -0.68 -2.67 -2.36
N ARG A 138 -1.03 -3.44 -1.31
CA ARG A 138 -1.20 -4.89 -1.37
C ARG A 138 -2.50 -5.34 -2.03
N ALA A 139 -3.59 -4.60 -1.86
CA ALA A 139 -4.90 -4.93 -2.46
C ALA A 139 -4.97 -4.62 -3.97
N GLY A 140 -4.13 -3.71 -4.47
CA GLY A 140 -4.09 -3.30 -5.88
C GLY A 140 -3.05 -4.02 -6.75
N ALA A 141 -2.20 -4.89 -6.19
CA ALA A 141 -1.26 -5.68 -6.98
C ALA A 141 -2.00 -6.84 -7.66
N PRO A 142 -2.00 -6.95 -9.00
CA PRO A 142 -2.53 -8.14 -9.65
C PRO A 142 -1.71 -9.33 -9.16
N ARG A 143 -2.37 -10.33 -8.58
CA ARG A 143 -1.74 -11.63 -8.32
C ARG A 143 -1.35 -12.20 -9.67
N GLY A 144 -0.10 -11.99 -10.06
CA GLY A 144 0.51 -12.66 -11.19
C GLY A 144 0.37 -14.15 -10.97
N THR A 145 -0.37 -14.80 -11.86
CA THR A 145 -0.51 -16.24 -11.95
C THR A 145 0.90 -16.83 -12.12
N GLN A 146 1.50 -17.30 -11.02
CA GLN A 146 2.57 -18.28 -11.12
C GLN A 146 1.89 -19.59 -11.52
N ALA A 147 1.94 -19.89 -12.81
CA ALA A 147 1.71 -21.23 -13.32
C ALA A 147 3.02 -22.02 -13.22
N PRO A 148 2.96 -23.33 -12.90
CA PRO A 148 4.12 -24.20 -12.73
C PRO A 148 4.88 -24.46 -14.03
#